data_AF-A0A5A8E9F8-F1
#
_entry.id   AF-A0A5A8E9F8-F1
#
_cell.length_a   1.000
_cell.length_b   1.000
_cell.length_c   1.000
_cell.angle_alpha   90.00
_cell.angle_beta   90.00
_cell.angle_gamma   90.00
#
_symmetry.space_group_name_H-M   'P 1'
#
loop_
_entity.id
_entity.type
_entity.pdbx_description
1 polymer ?
#
loop_
_entity_poly.entity_id
_entity_poly.type
_entity_poly.pdbx_seq_one_letter_code
_entity_poly.pdbx_strand_id
1 'polypeptide(L)'
;MAASESDCCCGGTADDTRPEVLIPCGKGLWLLKGWFHLGEGQSSGLTYSGLRARLLGLLDAKPWVLDAAADGQESTKEELAEEAEAVERLRAGEPAPFVLDTTMAIVLASTGVTDGDGAPCLVLISPAPATAAAQAAIRDIALASGLEPDRAVGCVVAPNLQHWLFAEQWTALFPAATVMGAPSAMGESLQDKMPDQEVLPLVDASAAVGCEKRFFHSICDELEGCLLEGAPQAMNEIVHFHGPTRTLIAADAAYTGYAAGAPAEQQPSWFGRLWFKLTKPAGSFRRPELPVYRTHRVVQTGSAAAVRESVDRMCRRWAPAERLAGAHASVPFVPDDGGDAMPAFKAMWELGLDAAEEAVGAPSG
;
A
#
# COMPACT_ATOMS: atom_id res chain seq x y z
N MET A 1 22.72 -42.59 16.34
CA MET A 1 23.22 -41.40 17.05
C MET A 1 23.98 -40.53 16.06
N ALA A 2 23.30 -39.53 15.54
CA ALA A 2 23.84 -38.28 15.01
C ALA A 2 22.59 -37.46 14.65
N ALA A 3 22.14 -36.63 15.59
CA ALA A 3 21.13 -35.62 15.33
C ALA A 3 21.80 -34.55 14.45
N SER A 4 21.29 -34.35 13.24
CA SER A 4 21.60 -33.16 12.47
C SER A 4 20.64 -32.07 12.92
N GLU A 5 21.18 -31.07 13.61
CA GLU A 5 20.48 -29.88 14.06
C GLU A 5 19.81 -29.20 12.85
N SER A 6 18.49 -29.27 12.84
CA SER A 6 17.65 -28.38 12.05
C SER A 6 17.68 -27.02 12.73
N ASP A 7 18.43 -26.08 12.19
CA ASP A 7 18.27 -24.66 12.51
C ASP A 7 16.97 -24.15 11.86
N CYS A 8 15.87 -24.60 12.47
CA CYS A 8 14.57 -23.96 12.39
C CYS A 8 14.65 -22.78 13.34
N CYS A 9 15.10 -21.61 12.86
CA CYS A 9 15.04 -20.36 13.61
C CYS A 9 13.59 -19.85 13.66
N CYS A 10 12.72 -20.63 14.31
CA CYS A 10 11.48 -20.16 14.90
C CYS A 10 11.83 -19.67 16.31
N GLY A 11 12.21 -18.40 16.41
CA GLY A 11 12.55 -17.75 17.68
C GLY A 11 12.26 -16.26 17.58
N GLY A 12 11.00 -15.88 17.78
CA GLY A 12 10.60 -14.49 17.82
C GLY A 12 11.20 -13.78 19.02
N THR A 13 11.61 -12.52 18.85
CA THR A 13 11.60 -11.47 19.89
C THR A 13 11.94 -10.11 19.26
N ALA A 14 10.89 -9.41 18.85
CA ALA A 14 10.59 -8.02 19.18
C ALA A 14 9.19 -7.81 18.60
N ASP A 15 8.20 -8.14 19.42
CA ASP A 15 6.78 -7.98 19.16
C ASP A 15 6.52 -6.47 19.16
N ASP A 16 6.91 -5.77 18.09
CA ASP A 16 6.42 -4.42 17.83
C ASP A 16 4.96 -4.57 17.37
N THR A 17 4.11 -5.01 18.32
CA THR A 17 2.66 -5.06 18.21
C THR A 17 2.12 -3.64 18.28
N ARG A 18 2.52 -2.87 17.28
CA ARG A 18 2.02 -1.53 17.08
C ARG A 18 0.51 -1.62 16.96
N PRO A 19 -0.24 -0.78 17.70
CA PRO A 19 -1.68 -0.85 17.65
C PRO A 19 -2.14 -0.49 16.24
N GLU A 20 -3.14 -1.24 15.78
CA GLU A 20 -3.86 -0.89 14.57
C GLU A 20 -4.72 0.33 14.83
N VAL A 21 -4.85 1.18 13.82
CA VAL A 21 -5.55 2.46 13.95
C VAL A 21 -6.68 2.51 12.93
N LEU A 22 -7.91 2.61 13.43
CA LEU A 22 -9.08 2.86 12.60
C LEU A 22 -9.31 4.38 12.48
N ILE A 23 -9.35 4.87 11.25
CA ILE A 23 -9.50 6.28 10.91
C ILE A 23 -10.82 6.46 10.13
N PRO A 24 -11.88 6.98 10.77
CA PRO A 24 -13.11 7.34 10.06
C PRO A 24 -12.84 8.50 9.10
N CYS A 25 -13.19 8.32 7.82
CA CYS A 25 -13.00 9.34 6.78
C CYS A 25 -14.32 10.03 6.38
N GLY A 26 -15.39 9.79 7.12
CA GLY A 26 -16.72 10.30 6.82
C GLY A 26 -17.71 9.16 6.61
N LYS A 27 -18.88 9.48 6.05
CA LYS A 27 -19.94 8.49 5.89
C LYS A 27 -19.51 7.41 4.89
N GLY A 28 -19.43 6.18 5.37
CA GLY A 28 -19.21 4.99 4.55
C GLY A 28 -17.76 4.70 4.16
N LEU A 29 -16.77 5.42 4.73
CA LEU A 29 -15.35 5.13 4.50
C LEU A 29 -14.57 5.17 5.81
N TRP A 30 -13.81 4.09 6.04
CA TRP A 30 -12.80 4.01 7.09
C TRP A 30 -11.49 3.53 6.51
N LEU A 31 -10.37 3.96 7.10
CA LEU A 31 -9.07 3.38 6.84
C LEU A 31 -8.59 2.63 8.07
N LEU A 32 -8.19 1.38 7.90
CA LEU A 32 -7.53 0.61 8.94
C LEU A 32 -6.04 0.54 8.62
N LYS A 33 -5.23 1.17 9.46
CA LYS A 33 -3.76 1.06 9.41
C LYS A 33 -3.34 -0.18 10.20
N GLY A 34 -2.70 -1.12 9.50
CA GLY A 34 -2.14 -2.34 10.07
C GLY A 34 -0.62 -2.38 9.97
N TRP A 35 -0.01 -3.35 10.64
CA TRP A 35 1.44 -3.53 10.72
C TRP A 35 1.80 -4.98 10.44
N PHE A 36 2.90 -5.20 9.71
CA PHE A 36 3.37 -6.55 9.39
C PHE A 36 4.88 -6.59 9.22
N HIS A 37 5.45 -7.79 9.33
CA HIS A 37 6.87 -8.02 9.17
C HIS A 37 7.18 -8.38 7.72
N LEU A 38 7.90 -7.49 7.03
CA LEU A 38 8.25 -7.67 5.64
C LEU A 38 9.35 -8.74 5.49
N GLY A 39 9.09 -9.75 4.66
CA GLY A 39 10.03 -10.84 4.39
C GLY A 39 10.02 -11.98 5.42
N GLU A 40 9.20 -11.89 6.47
CA GLU A 40 8.97 -13.00 7.41
C GLU A 40 8.12 -14.10 6.74
N GLY A 41 8.52 -15.37 6.91
CA GLY A 41 7.81 -16.52 6.34
C GLY A 41 7.88 -16.66 4.81
N GLN A 42 8.53 -15.73 4.10
CA GLN A 42 8.63 -15.75 2.64
C GLN A 42 9.82 -16.59 2.17
N SER A 43 9.55 -17.64 1.38
CA SER A 43 10.57 -18.51 0.78
C SER A 43 10.99 -18.10 -0.64
N SER A 44 10.27 -17.17 -1.26
CA SER A 44 10.57 -16.61 -2.58
C SER A 44 10.21 -15.12 -2.63
N GLY A 45 10.81 -14.37 -3.57
CA GLY A 45 10.61 -12.92 -3.65
C GLY A 45 11.46 -12.13 -2.65
N LEU A 46 10.83 -11.25 -1.87
CA LEU A 46 11.51 -10.30 -0.98
C LEU A 46 11.77 -10.92 0.40
N THR A 47 12.62 -11.95 0.43
CA THR A 47 13.00 -12.66 1.67
C THR A 47 13.68 -11.73 2.67
N TYR A 48 13.65 -12.10 3.96
CA TYR A 48 14.36 -11.36 5.01
C TYR A 48 15.85 -11.13 4.67
N SER A 49 16.55 -12.16 4.21
CA SER A 49 17.99 -12.07 3.86
C SER A 49 18.23 -11.13 2.67
N GLY A 50 17.37 -11.18 1.65
CA GLY A 50 17.42 -10.29 0.50
C GLY A 50 17.13 -8.83 0.89
N LEU A 51 16.14 -8.61 1.75
CA LEU A 51 15.79 -7.28 2.26
C LEU A 51 16.92 -6.69 3.12
N ARG A 52 17.51 -7.49 4.03
CA ARG A 52 18.68 -7.08 4.81
C ARG A 52 19.84 -6.66 3.92
N ALA A 53 20.20 -7.49 2.93
CA ALA A 53 21.30 -7.19 2.02
C ALA A 53 21.03 -5.89 1.24
N ARG A 54 19.80 -5.70 0.77
CA ARG A 54 19.41 -4.48 0.06
C ARG A 54 19.44 -3.24 0.94
N LEU A 55 18.93 -3.31 2.17
CA LEU A 55 18.94 -2.19 3.11
C LEU A 55 20.37 -1.75 3.43
N LEU A 56 21.25 -2.70 3.76
CA LEU A 56 22.66 -2.42 4.05
C LEU A 56 23.38 -1.82 2.84
N GLY A 57 23.15 -2.35 1.64
CA GLY A 57 23.74 -1.78 0.42
C GLY A 57 23.29 -0.34 0.13
N LEU A 58 22.01 -0.01 0.37
CA LEU A 58 21.52 1.36 0.25
C LEU A 58 22.12 2.29 1.31
N LEU A 59 22.29 1.80 2.54
CA LEU A 59 22.92 2.56 3.63
C LEU A 59 24.38 2.86 3.34
N ASP A 60 25.13 1.90 2.82
CA ASP A 60 26.54 2.11 2.47
C ASP A 60 26.69 3.18 1.37
N ALA A 61 25.71 3.29 0.46
CA ALA A 61 25.65 4.34 -0.55
C ALA A 61 25.16 5.71 -0.01
N LYS A 62 24.39 5.71 1.08
CA LYS A 62 23.78 6.91 1.69
C LYS A 62 23.95 6.93 3.22
N PRO A 63 25.20 6.97 3.73
CA PRO A 63 25.45 6.87 5.17
C PRO A 63 24.92 8.07 5.97
N TRP A 64 24.76 9.22 5.31
CA TRP A 64 24.26 10.47 5.90
C TRP A 64 22.84 10.35 6.48
N VAL A 65 22.05 9.34 6.10
CA VAL A 65 20.67 9.17 6.59
C VAL A 65 20.60 8.97 8.11
N LEU A 66 21.67 8.43 8.70
CA LEU A 66 21.83 8.23 10.15
C LEU A 66 22.59 9.37 10.84
N ASP A 67 23.06 10.37 10.10
CA ASP A 67 23.77 11.51 10.68
C ASP A 67 22.76 12.50 11.27
N ALA A 68 22.87 12.75 12.58
CA ALA A 68 22.05 13.72 13.29
C ALA A 68 22.34 15.18 12.86
N ALA A 69 23.49 15.44 12.25
CA ALA A 69 23.88 16.74 11.73
C ALA A 69 23.55 16.91 10.23
N ALA A 70 23.01 15.89 9.57
CA ALA A 70 22.60 16.01 8.17
C ALA A 70 21.51 17.08 8.00
N ASP A 71 21.64 17.88 6.94
CA ASP A 71 20.60 18.84 6.58
C ASP A 71 19.29 18.10 6.23
N GLY A 72 18.17 18.61 6.73
CA GLY A 72 16.86 17.98 6.54
C GLY A 72 16.62 16.67 7.32
N GLN A 73 17.40 16.37 8.37
CA GLN A 73 17.15 15.21 9.23
C GLN A 73 15.75 15.26 9.88
N GLU A 74 14.91 14.28 9.55
CA GLU A 74 13.49 14.23 9.93
C GLU A 74 13.20 13.38 11.17
N SER A 75 14.14 12.49 11.53
CA SER A 75 14.04 11.63 12.71
C SER A 75 14.44 12.41 13.97
N THR A 76 13.74 12.19 15.09
CA THR A 76 14.18 12.70 16.40
C THR A 76 15.49 12.05 16.84
N LYS A 77 16.09 12.57 17.92
CA LYS A 77 17.31 11.96 18.49
C LYS A 77 17.08 10.52 18.94
N GLU A 78 15.92 10.26 19.52
CA GLU A 78 15.50 8.94 19.98
C GLU A 78 15.25 8.01 18.79
N GLU A 79 14.57 8.50 17.76
CA GLU A 79 14.32 7.75 16.52
C GLU A 79 15.61 7.40 15.77
N LEU A 80 16.61 8.30 15.78
CA LEU A 80 17.93 8.05 15.20
C LEU A 80 18.73 7.03 16.01
N ALA A 81 18.64 7.07 17.34
CA ALA A 81 19.27 6.07 18.19
C ALA A 81 18.69 4.68 17.92
N GLU A 82 17.35 4.58 17.79
CA GLU A 82 16.65 3.36 17.42
C GLU A 82 17.08 2.84 16.04
N GLU A 83 17.13 3.72 15.03
CA GLU A 83 17.58 3.36 13.67
C GLU A 83 19.03 2.87 13.66
N ALA A 84 19.93 3.55 14.38
CA ALA A 84 21.34 3.17 14.46
C ALA A 84 21.52 1.83 15.18
N GLU A 85 20.83 1.60 16.30
CA GLU A 85 20.88 0.32 17.02
C GLU A 85 20.41 -0.84 16.12
N ALA A 86 19.29 -0.67 15.41
CA ALA A 86 18.79 -1.69 14.50
C ALA A 86 19.78 -1.99 13.36
N VAL A 87 20.43 -0.97 12.79
CA VAL A 87 21.43 -1.14 11.75
C VAL A 87 22.68 -1.87 12.26
N GLU A 88 23.16 -1.57 13.47
CA GLU A 88 24.29 -2.26 14.07
C GLU A 88 24.00 -3.74 14.30
N ARG A 89 22.80 -4.07 14.81
CA ARG A 89 22.34 -5.47 14.92
C ARG A 89 22.35 -6.17 13.57
N LEU A 90 21.80 -5.53 12.54
CA LEU A 90 21.82 -6.08 11.19
C LEU A 90 23.25 -6.30 10.68
N ARG A 91 24.18 -5.35 10.89
CA ARG A 91 25.60 -5.49 10.50
C ARG A 91 26.28 -6.65 11.23
N ALA A 92 25.99 -6.83 12.51
CA ALA A 92 26.46 -7.95 13.34
C ALA A 92 25.88 -9.31 12.93
N GLY A 93 24.89 -9.33 12.03
CA GLY A 93 24.21 -10.56 11.61
C GLY A 93 23.09 -10.98 12.57
N GLU A 94 22.76 -10.14 13.53
CA GLU A 94 21.64 -10.34 14.45
C GLU A 94 20.30 -10.02 13.74
N PRO A 95 19.21 -10.72 14.11
CA PRO A 95 17.90 -10.42 13.56
C PRO A 95 17.39 -9.07 14.07
N ALA A 96 16.76 -8.28 13.21
CA ALA A 96 15.99 -7.07 13.56
C ALA A 96 14.72 -7.01 12.69
N PRO A 97 13.54 -6.75 13.26
CA PRO A 97 12.29 -6.90 12.53
C PRO A 97 12.08 -5.78 11.51
N PHE A 98 11.77 -6.13 10.26
CA PHE A 98 11.40 -5.19 9.20
C PHE A 98 9.90 -4.89 9.23
N VAL A 99 9.45 -4.22 10.29
CA VAL A 99 8.04 -3.86 10.46
C VAL A 99 7.67 -2.73 9.51
N LEU A 100 6.62 -2.92 8.71
CA LEU A 100 6.08 -1.91 7.80
C LEU A 100 4.58 -1.78 8.02
N ASP A 101 4.04 -0.58 7.81
CA ASP A 101 2.59 -0.36 7.80
C ASP A 101 1.97 -0.77 6.47
N THR A 102 0.67 -1.03 6.50
CA THR A 102 -0.21 -1.06 5.33
C THR A 102 -1.53 -0.41 5.69
N THR A 103 -2.27 0.05 4.69
CA THR A 103 -3.57 0.69 4.88
C THR A 103 -4.62 -0.06 4.09
N MET A 104 -5.63 -0.59 4.79
CA MET A 104 -6.83 -1.14 4.19
C MET A 104 -7.93 -0.08 4.18
N ALA A 105 -8.54 0.14 3.01
CA ALA A 105 -9.77 0.93 2.96
C ALA A 105 -10.97 0.01 3.17
N ILE A 106 -11.89 0.44 4.02
CA ILE A 106 -13.15 -0.23 4.33
C ILE A 106 -14.26 0.67 3.84
N VAL A 107 -14.99 0.21 2.83
CA VAL A 107 -16.07 0.98 2.19
C VAL A 107 -17.40 0.32 2.50
N LEU A 108 -18.37 1.10 2.97
CA LEU A 108 -19.75 0.65 3.07
C LEU A 108 -20.41 0.81 1.71
N ALA A 109 -20.63 -0.30 1.04
CA ALA A 109 -21.40 -0.38 -0.18
C ALA A 109 -22.90 -0.36 0.13
N SER A 110 -23.65 0.62 -0.38
CA SER A 110 -25.11 0.69 -0.15
C SER A 110 -25.88 -0.30 -1.03
N THR A 111 -25.30 -0.71 -2.16
CA THR A 111 -25.76 -1.79 -3.01
C THR A 111 -24.76 -2.94 -2.95
N GLY A 112 -25.24 -4.18 -2.95
CA GLY A 112 -24.36 -5.34 -2.87
C GLY A 112 -23.52 -5.51 -4.13
N VAL A 113 -22.44 -6.28 -3.98
CA VAL A 113 -21.38 -6.41 -4.98
C VAL A 113 -21.89 -7.18 -6.20
N THR A 114 -21.50 -6.73 -7.40
CA THR A 114 -21.74 -7.31 -8.74
C THR A 114 -23.09 -7.20 -9.44
N ASP A 115 -24.19 -6.65 -8.91
CA ASP A 115 -25.42 -6.47 -9.73
C ASP A 115 -26.44 -5.40 -9.23
N GLY A 116 -26.09 -4.52 -8.28
CA GLY A 116 -26.97 -3.42 -7.84
C GLY A 116 -28.21 -3.82 -7.03
N ASP A 117 -28.59 -5.11 -7.04
CA ASP A 117 -29.72 -5.69 -6.31
C ASP A 117 -29.29 -6.39 -4.99
N GLY A 118 -28.00 -6.32 -4.64
CA GLY A 118 -27.48 -6.99 -3.45
C GLY A 118 -27.68 -6.19 -2.15
N ALA A 119 -27.67 -6.89 -1.02
CA ALA A 119 -27.74 -6.26 0.30
C ALA A 119 -26.49 -5.40 0.59
N PRO A 120 -26.60 -4.34 1.42
CA PRO A 120 -25.46 -3.55 1.84
C PRO A 120 -24.37 -4.43 2.46
N CYS A 121 -23.11 -4.08 2.21
CA CYS A 121 -21.96 -4.84 2.71
C CYS A 121 -20.72 -3.96 2.80
N LEU A 122 -19.65 -4.51 3.38
CA LEU A 122 -18.33 -3.91 3.44
C LEU A 122 -17.47 -4.45 2.30
N VAL A 123 -16.78 -3.53 1.62
CA VAL A 123 -15.73 -3.81 0.64
C VAL A 123 -14.39 -3.49 1.28
N LEU A 124 -13.49 -4.48 1.32
CA LEU A 124 -12.14 -4.33 1.85
C LEU A 124 -11.16 -4.16 0.70
N ILE A 125 -10.50 -3.02 0.58
CA ILE A 125 -9.52 -2.74 -0.48
C ILE A 125 -8.13 -2.71 0.12
N SER A 126 -7.20 -3.46 -0.48
CA SER A 126 -5.82 -3.58 -0.01
C SER A 126 -5.76 -4.15 1.42
N PRO A 127 -6.23 -5.40 1.61
CA PRO A 127 -6.46 -5.96 2.95
C PRO A 127 -5.20 -5.89 3.82
N ALA A 128 -5.38 -5.45 5.08
CA ALA A 128 -4.39 -5.49 6.14
C ALA A 128 -4.45 -6.86 6.86
N PRO A 129 -3.48 -7.23 7.73
CA PRO A 129 -3.57 -8.46 8.52
C PRO A 129 -4.89 -8.56 9.29
N ALA A 130 -5.53 -9.73 9.30
CA ALA A 130 -6.79 -9.97 10.00
C ALA A 130 -6.57 -10.27 11.49
N THR A 131 -5.89 -9.38 12.21
CA THR A 131 -5.66 -9.54 13.66
C THR A 131 -6.97 -9.47 14.44
N ALA A 132 -6.94 -9.82 15.73
CA ALA A 132 -8.11 -9.70 16.59
C ALA A 132 -8.65 -8.24 16.68
N ALA A 133 -7.76 -7.24 16.59
CA ALA A 133 -8.15 -5.83 16.59
C ALA A 133 -8.81 -5.44 15.26
N ALA A 134 -8.28 -5.88 14.12
CA ALA A 134 -8.87 -5.66 12.81
C ALA A 134 -10.26 -6.31 12.70
N GLN A 135 -10.40 -7.55 13.16
CA GLN A 135 -11.67 -8.26 13.20
C GLN A 135 -12.70 -7.55 14.09
N ALA A 136 -12.25 -7.05 15.26
CA ALA A 136 -13.10 -6.24 16.12
C ALA A 136 -13.56 -4.94 15.44
N ALA A 137 -12.65 -4.24 14.73
CA ALA A 137 -13.00 -3.04 13.98
C ALA A 137 -14.05 -3.31 12.89
N ILE A 138 -13.90 -4.39 12.11
CA ILE A 138 -14.87 -4.79 11.08
C ILE A 138 -16.23 -5.12 11.70
N ARG A 139 -16.26 -5.88 12.80
CA ARG A 139 -17.50 -6.18 13.52
C ARG A 139 -18.18 -4.91 14.04
N ASP A 140 -17.42 -3.98 14.61
CA ASP A 140 -17.98 -2.76 15.18
C ASP A 140 -18.54 -1.83 14.08
N ILE A 141 -17.85 -1.74 12.93
CA ILE A 141 -18.36 -1.03 11.73
C ILE A 141 -19.63 -1.70 11.21
N ALA A 142 -19.66 -3.02 11.13
CA ALA A 142 -20.83 -3.79 10.68
C ALA A 142 -22.05 -3.50 11.55
N LEU A 143 -21.91 -3.63 12.87
CA LEU A 143 -22.98 -3.34 13.82
C LEU A 143 -23.46 -1.88 13.74
N ALA A 144 -22.52 -0.93 13.67
CA ALA A 144 -22.85 0.49 13.53
C ALA A 144 -23.56 0.82 12.20
N SER A 145 -23.34 0.00 11.18
CA SER A 145 -23.94 0.13 9.85
C SER A 145 -25.21 -0.73 9.68
N GLY A 146 -25.65 -1.44 10.71
CA GLY A 146 -26.84 -2.31 10.67
C GLY A 146 -26.65 -3.58 9.85
N LEU A 147 -25.41 -4.05 9.70
CA LEU A 147 -25.06 -5.29 9.01
C LEU A 147 -24.92 -6.44 10.01
N GLU A 148 -25.20 -7.66 9.55
CA GLU A 148 -24.88 -8.88 10.29
C GLU A 148 -23.37 -9.12 10.29
N PRO A 149 -22.67 -9.13 11.45
CA PRO A 149 -21.22 -9.17 11.48
C PRO A 149 -20.59 -10.31 10.70
N ASP A 150 -21.11 -11.53 10.83
CA ASP A 150 -20.56 -12.73 10.20
C ASP A 150 -20.73 -12.76 8.67
N ARG A 151 -21.50 -11.82 8.11
CA ARG A 151 -21.76 -11.68 6.67
C ARG A 151 -21.53 -10.26 6.18
N ALA A 152 -20.87 -9.43 6.99
CA ALA A 152 -20.75 -8.01 6.72
C ALA A 152 -19.84 -7.73 5.52
N VAL A 153 -18.79 -8.52 5.31
CA VAL A 153 -17.86 -8.34 4.19
C VAL A 153 -18.39 -9.05 2.96
N GLY A 154 -18.68 -8.28 1.90
CA GLY A 154 -19.16 -8.78 0.62
C GLY A 154 -18.07 -8.93 -0.43
N CYS A 155 -16.97 -8.16 -0.31
CA CYS A 155 -15.87 -8.22 -1.26
C CYS A 155 -14.51 -7.89 -0.63
N VAL A 156 -13.48 -8.62 -1.07
CA VAL A 156 -12.07 -8.37 -0.76
C VAL A 156 -11.35 -8.05 -2.07
N VAL A 157 -10.71 -6.89 -2.14
CA VAL A 157 -10.11 -6.34 -3.34
C VAL A 157 -8.60 -6.26 -3.19
N ALA A 158 -7.88 -6.97 -4.05
CA ALA A 158 -6.44 -6.81 -4.23
C ALA A 158 -6.19 -5.82 -5.38
N PRO A 159 -5.88 -4.53 -5.09
CA PRO A 159 -5.81 -3.49 -6.11
C PRO A 159 -4.59 -3.62 -7.04
N ASN A 160 -3.61 -4.45 -6.68
CA ASN A 160 -2.45 -4.78 -7.52
C ASN A 160 -1.91 -6.20 -7.19
N LEU A 161 -0.85 -6.65 -7.88
CA LEU A 161 -0.27 -7.99 -7.67
C LEU A 161 0.55 -8.14 -6.37
N GLN A 162 0.61 -7.12 -5.51
CA GLN A 162 1.35 -7.12 -4.26
C GLN A 162 0.46 -7.02 -3.01
N HIS A 163 -0.66 -6.32 -3.11
CA HIS A 163 -1.61 -6.07 -2.00
C HIS A 163 -2.69 -7.16 -1.91
N TRP A 164 -2.29 -8.41 -2.08
CA TRP A 164 -3.13 -9.60 -1.90
C TRP A 164 -2.79 -10.39 -0.64
N LEU A 165 -1.63 -10.09 -0.01
CA LEU A 165 -0.98 -10.91 1.02
C LEU A 165 -1.91 -11.35 2.17
N PHE A 166 -2.89 -10.51 2.53
CA PHE A 166 -3.81 -10.77 3.63
C PHE A 166 -5.23 -11.13 3.16
N ALA A 167 -5.48 -11.22 1.87
CA ALA A 167 -6.80 -11.50 1.32
C ALA A 167 -7.35 -12.86 1.80
N GLU A 168 -6.52 -13.91 1.82
CA GLU A 168 -6.91 -15.25 2.29
C GLU A 168 -7.36 -15.28 3.75
N GLN A 169 -6.77 -14.43 4.61
CA GLN A 169 -7.16 -14.34 6.01
C GLN A 169 -8.60 -13.81 6.14
N TRP A 170 -8.95 -12.82 5.32
CA TRP A 170 -10.30 -12.26 5.30
C TRP A 170 -11.32 -13.17 4.63
N THR A 171 -10.96 -13.89 3.56
CA THR A 171 -11.89 -14.83 2.91
C THR A 171 -12.12 -16.09 3.75
N ALA A 172 -11.15 -16.50 4.58
CA ALA A 172 -11.37 -17.55 5.57
C ALA A 172 -12.39 -17.13 6.65
N LEU A 173 -12.40 -15.86 7.04
CA LEU A 173 -13.37 -15.29 7.99
C LEU A 173 -14.73 -15.01 7.34
N PHE A 174 -14.73 -14.64 6.06
CA PHE A 174 -15.91 -14.27 5.27
C PHE A 174 -15.97 -15.10 3.98
N PRO A 175 -16.29 -16.40 4.06
CA PRO A 175 -16.22 -17.31 2.91
C PRO A 175 -17.22 -17.03 1.80
N ALA A 176 -18.21 -16.16 2.05
CA ALA A 176 -19.16 -15.68 1.04
C ALA A 176 -18.68 -14.42 0.31
N ALA A 177 -17.56 -13.81 0.75
CA ALA A 177 -17.04 -12.61 0.12
C ALA A 177 -16.46 -12.94 -1.26
N THR A 178 -16.77 -12.10 -2.24
CA THR A 178 -16.14 -12.18 -3.55
C THR A 178 -14.71 -11.66 -3.48
N VAL A 179 -13.78 -12.30 -4.19
CA VAL A 179 -12.42 -11.77 -4.34
C VAL A 179 -12.27 -11.14 -5.70
N MET A 180 -11.88 -9.87 -5.72
CA MET A 180 -11.60 -9.14 -6.95
C MET A 180 -10.14 -8.72 -7.00
N GLY A 181 -9.52 -8.85 -8.18
CA GLY A 181 -8.10 -8.67 -8.36
C GLY A 181 -7.73 -7.80 -9.54
N ALA A 182 -6.63 -7.06 -9.41
CA ALA A 182 -6.00 -6.35 -10.51
C ALA A 182 -5.68 -7.25 -11.72
N PRO A 183 -5.58 -6.68 -12.93
CA PRO A 183 -5.32 -7.48 -14.12
C PRO A 183 -3.93 -8.11 -14.05
N SER A 184 -3.79 -9.27 -14.71
CA SER A 184 -2.49 -9.95 -14.86
C SER A 184 -1.52 -9.06 -15.62
N ALA A 185 -0.24 -9.10 -15.23
CA ALA A 185 0.80 -8.29 -15.85
C ALA A 185 2.16 -8.99 -15.73
N MET A 186 3.01 -8.85 -16.76
CA MET A 186 4.39 -9.35 -16.75
C MET A 186 4.54 -10.84 -16.41
N GLY A 187 3.55 -11.67 -16.79
CA GLY A 187 3.56 -13.11 -16.50
C GLY A 187 3.18 -13.46 -15.06
N GLU A 188 2.71 -12.50 -14.28
CA GLU A 188 2.14 -12.71 -12.94
C GLU A 188 0.62 -12.48 -12.98
N SER A 189 -0.12 -13.31 -12.25
CA SER A 189 -1.56 -13.15 -12.02
C SER A 189 -1.88 -13.32 -10.52
N LEU A 190 -3.01 -12.78 -10.06
CA LEU A 190 -3.48 -13.04 -8.70
C LEU A 190 -4.01 -14.47 -8.54
N GLN A 191 -4.56 -15.05 -9.60
CA GLN A 191 -5.08 -16.42 -9.57
C GLN A 191 -3.97 -17.45 -9.29
N ASP A 192 -2.76 -17.23 -9.81
CA ASP A 192 -1.60 -18.10 -9.52
C ASP A 192 -1.10 -17.94 -8.07
N LYS A 193 -1.34 -16.77 -7.45
CA LYS A 193 -0.93 -16.46 -6.07
C LYS A 193 -1.94 -16.97 -5.05
N MET A 194 -3.21 -17.07 -5.44
CA MET A 194 -4.33 -17.55 -4.62
C MET A 194 -5.04 -18.72 -5.33
N PRO A 195 -4.37 -19.87 -5.52
CA PRO A 195 -4.88 -20.96 -6.38
C PRO A 195 -6.16 -21.61 -5.86
N ASP A 196 -6.42 -21.55 -4.54
CA ASP A 196 -7.58 -22.16 -3.89
C ASP A 196 -8.80 -21.22 -3.83
N GLN A 197 -8.67 -20.01 -4.38
CA GLN A 197 -9.71 -18.98 -4.36
C GLN A 197 -9.95 -18.47 -5.78
N GLU A 198 -11.20 -18.46 -6.24
CA GLU A 198 -11.55 -17.80 -7.49
C GLU A 198 -11.35 -16.28 -7.34
N VAL A 199 -10.53 -15.71 -8.21
CA VAL A 199 -10.25 -14.27 -8.27
C VAL A 199 -10.90 -13.68 -9.52
N LEU A 200 -11.95 -12.89 -9.33
CA LEU A 200 -12.58 -12.16 -10.42
C LEU A 200 -11.70 -10.97 -10.84
N PRO A 201 -11.47 -10.75 -12.13
CA PRO A 201 -10.70 -9.59 -12.56
C PRO A 201 -11.49 -8.30 -12.30
N LEU A 202 -10.84 -7.29 -11.73
CA LEU A 202 -11.37 -5.93 -11.63
C LEU A 202 -11.58 -5.31 -13.02
N VAL A 203 -10.90 -5.84 -14.04
CA VAL A 203 -10.98 -5.39 -15.44
C VAL A 203 -11.59 -6.47 -16.32
N ASP A 204 -12.82 -6.27 -16.80
CA ASP A 204 -13.38 -7.14 -17.83
C ASP A 204 -12.73 -6.86 -19.19
N ALA A 205 -12.02 -7.86 -19.72
CA ALA A 205 -11.38 -7.83 -21.03
C ALA A 205 -12.37 -7.61 -22.19
N SER A 206 -13.67 -7.90 -21.99
CA SER A 206 -14.72 -7.72 -23.01
C SER A 206 -15.08 -6.24 -23.28
N ALA A 207 -14.72 -5.33 -22.38
CA ALA A 207 -15.03 -3.90 -22.47
C ALA A 207 -14.09 -3.12 -23.42
N ALA A 208 -13.06 -3.77 -23.99
CA ALA A 208 -11.99 -3.13 -24.76
C ALA A 208 -12.34 -2.69 -26.19
N VAL A 209 -13.62 -2.70 -26.59
CA VAL A 209 -14.06 -2.17 -27.90
C VAL A 209 -14.66 -0.77 -27.71
N GLY A 210 -13.86 0.25 -28.01
CA GLY A 210 -14.24 1.67 -27.97
C GLY A 210 -13.62 2.41 -26.77
N CYS A 211 -12.97 3.54 -27.05
CA CYS A 211 -12.14 4.32 -26.12
C CYS A 211 -12.87 4.92 -24.88
N GLU A 212 -14.10 4.50 -24.58
CA GLU A 212 -14.92 5.04 -23.49
C GLU A 212 -15.15 4.06 -22.32
N LYS A 213 -14.62 2.83 -22.37
CA LYS A 213 -14.76 1.84 -21.27
C LYS A 213 -13.43 1.50 -20.60
N ARG A 214 -12.81 2.50 -19.96
CA ARG A 214 -11.60 2.35 -19.11
C ARG A 214 -11.88 2.59 -17.61
N PHE A 215 -13.15 2.66 -17.27
CA PHE A 215 -13.70 2.72 -15.92
C PHE A 215 -14.60 1.48 -15.76
N PHE A 216 -14.46 0.75 -14.66
CA PHE A 216 -15.25 -0.47 -14.43
C PHE A 216 -16.67 -0.12 -13.99
N HIS A 217 -17.64 -0.93 -14.40
CA HIS A 217 -18.92 -0.96 -13.67
C HIS A 217 -18.60 -1.36 -12.23
N SER A 218 -19.11 -0.56 -11.32
CA SER A 218 -18.54 -0.34 -10.01
C SER A 218 -18.67 -1.57 -9.12
N ILE A 219 -17.63 -1.83 -8.29
CA ILE A 219 -17.73 -2.82 -7.21
C ILE A 219 -19.00 -2.56 -6.39
N CYS A 220 -19.30 -1.27 -6.19
CA CYS A 220 -20.53 -0.71 -5.65
C CYS A 220 -20.69 0.75 -6.10
N ASP A 221 -21.87 1.35 -6.00
CA ASP A 221 -22.15 2.71 -6.50
C ASP A 221 -21.26 3.83 -5.90
N GLU A 222 -20.68 3.59 -4.73
CA GLU A 222 -19.81 4.55 -4.06
C GLU A 222 -18.38 4.63 -4.63
N LEU A 223 -17.97 3.63 -5.43
CA LEU A 223 -16.61 3.48 -5.90
C LEU A 223 -16.50 3.57 -7.42
N GLU A 224 -15.67 4.50 -7.87
CA GLU A 224 -15.11 4.47 -9.22
C GLU A 224 -13.71 3.85 -9.17
N GLY A 225 -13.32 3.11 -10.21
CA GLY A 225 -11.99 2.51 -10.33
C GLY A 225 -11.36 2.79 -11.69
N CYS A 226 -10.05 3.03 -11.73
CA CYS A 226 -9.29 3.21 -12.96
C CYS A 226 -7.92 2.53 -12.86
N LEU A 227 -7.54 1.77 -13.89
CA LEU A 227 -6.21 1.18 -13.98
C LEU A 227 -5.17 2.28 -14.22
N LEU A 228 -4.09 2.24 -13.45
CA LEU A 228 -2.89 3.03 -13.70
C LEU A 228 -2.14 2.46 -14.90
N GLU A 229 -2.43 3.01 -16.08
CA GLU A 229 -1.81 2.57 -17.33
C GLU A 229 -0.32 2.92 -17.38
N GLY A 230 0.48 2.08 -18.04
CA GLY A 230 1.91 2.31 -18.23
C GLY A 230 2.82 1.81 -17.11
N ALA A 231 2.28 1.28 -16.00
CA ALA A 231 3.06 0.76 -14.87
C ALA A 231 2.85 -0.74 -14.63
N PRO A 232 3.16 -1.64 -15.59
CA PRO A 232 2.74 -3.04 -15.53
C PRO A 232 3.47 -3.88 -14.48
N GLN A 233 4.74 -3.58 -14.18
CA GLN A 233 5.50 -4.37 -13.21
C GLN A 233 5.33 -3.82 -11.79
N ALA A 234 4.73 -4.63 -10.90
CA ALA A 234 4.60 -4.36 -9.47
C ALA A 234 3.86 -3.08 -9.06
N MET A 235 3.26 -2.36 -10.01
CA MET A 235 2.26 -1.32 -9.74
C MET A 235 0.91 -1.85 -10.20
N ASN A 236 0.71 -2.03 -11.51
CA ASN A 236 -0.48 -2.61 -12.16
C ASN A 236 -1.83 -2.28 -11.49
N GLU A 237 -1.92 -1.08 -10.93
CA GLU A 237 -2.84 -0.82 -9.84
C GLU A 237 -4.17 -0.29 -10.34
N ILE A 238 -5.27 -0.79 -9.76
CA ILE A 238 -6.55 -0.12 -9.83
C ILE A 238 -6.62 0.92 -8.72
N VAL A 239 -6.57 2.19 -9.10
CA VAL A 239 -6.78 3.32 -8.21
C VAL A 239 -8.29 3.53 -8.08
N HIS A 240 -8.76 3.67 -6.84
CA HIS A 240 -10.18 3.84 -6.55
C HIS A 240 -10.48 5.28 -6.12
N PHE A 241 -11.70 5.73 -6.38
CA PHE A 241 -12.22 7.00 -5.90
C PHE A 241 -13.55 6.78 -5.21
N HIS A 242 -13.60 7.09 -3.91
CA HIS A 242 -14.82 7.03 -3.13
C HIS A 242 -15.57 8.35 -3.28
N GLY A 243 -16.64 8.33 -4.07
CA GLY A 243 -17.44 9.49 -4.42
C GLY A 243 -17.99 10.25 -3.20
N PRO A 244 -18.65 9.57 -2.24
CA PRO A 244 -19.29 10.24 -1.10
C PRO A 244 -18.34 11.07 -0.21
N THR A 245 -17.08 10.65 -0.05
CA THR A 245 -16.07 11.38 0.75
C THR A 245 -15.00 12.05 -0.10
N ARG A 246 -15.19 12.06 -1.43
CA ARG A 246 -14.25 12.60 -2.42
C ARG A 246 -12.80 12.16 -2.17
N THR A 247 -12.60 10.89 -1.85
CA THR A 247 -11.32 10.35 -1.40
C THR A 247 -10.70 9.49 -2.49
N LEU A 248 -9.48 9.83 -2.93
CA LEU A 248 -8.68 8.93 -3.74
C LEU A 248 -8.09 7.84 -2.84
N ILE A 249 -8.25 6.58 -3.23
CA ILE A 249 -7.71 5.41 -2.54
C ILE A 249 -6.74 4.73 -3.49
N ALA A 250 -5.45 4.80 -3.15
CA ALA A 250 -4.36 4.16 -3.87
C ALA A 250 -3.54 3.34 -2.85
N ALA A 251 -3.14 2.14 -3.23
CA ALA A 251 -2.21 1.34 -2.46
C ALA A 251 -0.78 1.82 -2.74
N ASP A 252 -0.09 1.22 -3.71
CA ASP A 252 1.27 1.59 -4.10
C ASP A 252 1.32 2.75 -5.10
N ALA A 253 0.19 3.17 -5.67
CA ALA A 253 0.17 4.32 -6.56
C ALA A 253 0.26 5.68 -5.83
N ALA A 254 0.15 5.72 -4.50
CA ALA A 254 0.33 6.93 -3.69
C ALA A 254 1.04 6.66 -2.36
N TYR A 255 2.04 7.47 -2.05
CA TYR A 255 2.80 7.42 -0.79
C TYR A 255 2.71 8.80 -0.14
N THR A 256 1.70 9.01 0.70
CA THR A 256 1.33 10.32 1.24
C THR A 256 2.21 10.81 2.38
N GLY A 257 3.03 9.93 2.96
CA GLY A 257 4.03 10.28 3.98
C GLY A 257 3.48 10.37 5.40
N TYR A 258 4.36 10.67 6.36
CA TYR A 258 4.05 10.68 7.79
C TYR A 258 4.14 12.09 8.38
N ALA A 259 3.00 12.62 8.83
CA ALA A 259 2.90 13.96 9.40
C ALA A 259 3.65 14.04 10.74
N ALA A 260 4.43 15.10 10.95
CA ALA A 260 5.25 15.30 12.15
C ALA A 260 4.43 15.35 13.45
N GLY A 261 3.17 15.80 13.39
CA GLY A 261 2.26 15.89 14.53
C GLY A 261 1.31 14.69 14.69
N ALA A 262 1.42 13.65 13.86
CA ALA A 262 0.54 12.50 13.99
C ALA A 262 0.85 11.69 15.27
N PRO A 263 -0.18 11.05 15.88
CA PRO A 263 0.01 10.18 17.04
C PRO A 263 1.09 9.12 16.84
N ALA A 264 1.71 8.66 17.93
CA ALA A 264 2.83 7.72 17.90
C ALA A 264 2.47 6.40 17.18
N GLU A 265 1.25 5.92 17.38
CA GLU A 265 0.68 4.75 16.72
C GLU A 265 0.50 4.90 15.20
N GLN A 266 0.60 6.12 14.67
CA GLN A 266 0.52 6.40 13.24
C GLN A 266 1.89 6.75 12.64
N GLN A 267 2.91 7.00 13.47
CA GLN A 267 4.28 7.19 13.01
C GLN A 267 4.87 5.88 12.49
N PRO A 268 5.80 5.90 11.53
CA PRO A 268 6.44 4.69 10.99
C PRO A 268 7.38 4.03 12.02
N SER A 269 7.73 2.77 11.76
CA SER A 269 8.77 2.05 12.51
C SER A 269 10.15 2.59 12.15
N TRP A 270 11.20 2.20 12.89
CA TRP A 270 12.58 2.49 12.48
C TRP A 270 12.86 2.04 11.03
N PHE A 271 12.34 0.87 10.65
CA PHE A 271 12.52 0.34 9.31
C PHE A 271 11.79 1.19 8.29
N GLY A 272 10.54 1.58 8.55
CA GLY A 272 9.77 2.46 7.66
C GLY A 272 10.46 3.81 7.45
N ARG A 273 10.91 4.48 8.52
CA ARG A 273 11.66 5.74 8.43
C ARG A 273 12.89 5.57 7.55
N LEU A 274 13.72 4.59 7.86
CA LEU A 274 14.99 4.36 7.16
C LEU A 274 14.76 3.98 5.70
N TRP A 275 13.85 3.04 5.45
CA TRP A 275 13.52 2.57 4.11
C TRP A 275 13.06 3.72 3.21
N PHE A 276 12.16 4.59 3.68
CA PHE A 276 11.67 5.70 2.87
C PHE A 276 12.72 6.81 2.70
N LYS A 277 13.54 7.12 3.71
CA LYS A 277 14.70 8.03 3.55
C LYS A 277 15.70 7.51 2.51
N LEU A 278 15.88 6.20 2.41
CA LEU A 278 16.81 5.62 1.44
C LEU A 278 16.24 5.54 0.02
N THR A 279 14.93 5.34 -0.10
CA THR A 279 14.30 4.97 -1.37
C THR A 279 13.51 6.09 -2.05
N LYS A 280 13.13 7.17 -1.36
CA LYS A 280 12.46 8.32 -1.98
C LYS A 280 13.47 9.36 -2.50
N PRO A 281 13.16 10.11 -3.57
CA PRO A 281 14.07 11.08 -4.18
C PRO A 281 14.60 12.13 -3.19
N ALA A 282 13.72 12.75 -2.39
CA ALA A 282 14.13 13.76 -1.44
C ALA A 282 14.75 13.19 -0.15
N GLY A 283 14.85 11.87 -0.03
CA GLY A 283 15.36 11.22 1.17
C GLY A 283 14.50 11.45 2.42
N SER A 284 13.19 11.57 2.24
CA SER A 284 12.24 11.93 3.29
C SER A 284 11.22 10.81 3.51
N PHE A 285 10.93 10.44 4.75
CA PHE A 285 9.78 9.58 5.04
C PHE A 285 8.49 10.40 5.17
N ARG A 286 8.59 11.70 5.46
CA ARG A 286 7.43 12.57 5.68
C ARG A 286 6.78 13.09 4.40
N ARG A 287 7.52 13.25 3.32
CA ARG A 287 7.02 13.87 2.08
C ARG A 287 6.11 12.94 1.26
N PRO A 288 5.08 13.53 0.61
CA PRO A 288 4.22 12.84 -0.34
C PRO A 288 4.98 12.60 -1.66
N GLU A 289 5.70 11.47 -1.75
CA GLU A 289 6.59 11.14 -2.88
C GLU A 289 6.64 9.62 -3.09
N LEU A 290 6.72 9.18 -4.35
CA LEU A 290 6.89 7.77 -4.67
C LEU A 290 8.35 7.32 -4.45
N PRO A 291 8.58 6.12 -3.88
CA PRO A 291 9.91 5.53 -3.86
C PRO A 291 10.46 5.30 -5.28
N VAL A 292 11.73 5.63 -5.52
CA VAL A 292 12.39 5.56 -6.84
C VAL A 292 12.32 4.15 -7.44
N TYR A 293 12.36 3.09 -6.64
CA TYR A 293 12.27 1.73 -7.17
C TYR A 293 10.91 1.41 -7.81
N ARG A 294 9.85 2.16 -7.45
CA ARG A 294 8.52 2.04 -8.07
C ARG A 294 8.53 2.66 -9.45
N THR A 295 9.01 3.89 -9.57
CA THR A 295 9.04 4.64 -10.84
C THR A 295 10.12 4.15 -11.79
N HIS A 296 11.25 3.64 -11.29
CA HIS A 296 12.27 2.99 -12.10
C HIS A 296 11.73 1.78 -12.86
N ARG A 297 10.84 0.98 -12.24
CA ARG A 297 10.17 -0.14 -12.93
C ARG A 297 9.27 0.32 -14.06
N VAL A 298 8.62 1.48 -13.91
CA VAL A 298 7.83 2.10 -14.99
C VAL A 298 8.74 2.46 -16.16
N VAL A 299 9.89 3.08 -15.91
CA VAL A 299 10.85 3.44 -16.97
C VAL A 299 11.43 2.20 -17.65
N GLN A 300 11.71 1.13 -16.90
CA GLN A 300 12.33 -0.08 -17.43
C GLN A 300 11.38 -1.00 -18.20
N THR A 301 10.14 -1.14 -17.74
CA THR A 301 9.22 -2.20 -18.21
C THR A 301 7.86 -1.69 -18.67
N GLY A 302 7.62 -0.38 -18.53
CA GLY A 302 6.35 0.26 -18.81
C GLY A 302 6.50 1.46 -19.74
N SER A 303 5.72 2.51 -19.46
CA SER A 303 5.75 3.76 -20.20
C SER A 303 5.46 4.93 -19.27
N ALA A 304 6.47 5.76 -19.00
CA ALA A 304 6.32 6.98 -18.22
C ALA A 304 5.32 7.95 -18.85
N ALA A 305 5.27 8.03 -20.18
CA ALA A 305 4.29 8.85 -20.90
C ALA A 305 2.84 8.35 -20.68
N ALA A 306 2.60 7.04 -20.73
CA ALA A 306 1.29 6.48 -20.47
C ALA A 306 0.85 6.66 -19.01
N VAL A 307 1.79 6.57 -18.05
CA VAL A 307 1.52 6.87 -16.64
C VAL A 307 1.12 8.33 -16.46
N ARG A 308 1.90 9.28 -17.01
CA ARG A 308 1.58 10.71 -16.95
C ARG A 308 0.20 10.99 -17.54
N GLU A 309 -0.14 10.41 -18.69
CA GLU A 309 -1.47 10.53 -19.29
C GLU A 309 -2.58 9.92 -18.41
N SER A 310 -2.34 8.75 -17.83
CA SER A 310 -3.28 8.06 -16.94
C SER A 310 -3.58 8.88 -15.69
N VAL A 311 -2.54 9.38 -15.03
CA VAL A 311 -2.64 10.26 -13.86
C VAL A 311 -3.38 11.54 -14.21
N ASP A 312 -3.06 12.15 -15.36
CA ASP A 312 -3.76 13.34 -15.84
C ASP A 312 -5.26 13.11 -16.06
N ARG A 313 -5.65 11.96 -16.62
CA ARG A 313 -7.07 11.60 -16.78
C ARG A 313 -7.75 11.41 -15.43
N MET A 314 -7.11 10.71 -14.48
CA MET A 314 -7.63 10.52 -13.13
C MET A 314 -7.82 11.88 -12.42
N CYS A 315 -6.83 12.76 -12.48
CA CYS A 315 -6.91 14.11 -11.94
C CYS A 315 -8.06 14.91 -12.53
N ARG A 316 -8.24 14.91 -13.86
CA ARG A 316 -9.37 15.62 -14.49
C ARG A 316 -10.74 15.03 -14.12
N ARG A 317 -10.82 13.71 -13.92
CA ARG A 317 -12.07 13.00 -13.66
C ARG A 317 -12.56 13.18 -12.22
N TRP A 318 -11.63 13.11 -11.26
CA TRP A 318 -11.94 13.04 -9.83
C TRP A 318 -11.70 14.34 -9.08
N ALA A 319 -11.09 15.35 -9.72
CA ALA A 319 -10.95 16.67 -9.12
C ALA A 319 -12.33 17.35 -8.87
N PRO A 320 -12.46 18.08 -7.75
CA PRO A 320 -11.52 18.13 -6.62
C PRO A 320 -11.57 16.85 -5.77
N ALA A 321 -10.44 16.27 -5.38
CA ALA A 321 -10.42 15.28 -4.29
C ALA A 321 -10.17 16.00 -2.97
N GLU A 322 -10.88 15.64 -1.90
CA GLU A 322 -10.65 16.23 -0.57
C GLU A 322 -9.41 15.64 0.12
N ARG A 323 -9.06 14.39 -0.22
CA ARG A 323 -7.95 13.68 0.40
C ARG A 323 -7.44 12.52 -0.43
N LEU A 324 -6.21 12.10 -0.12
CA LEU A 324 -5.57 10.92 -0.69
C LEU A 324 -5.26 9.91 0.42
N ALA A 325 -5.68 8.67 0.24
CA ALA A 325 -5.25 7.54 1.05
C ALA A 325 -4.22 6.73 0.27
N GLY A 326 -3.03 6.57 0.85
CA GLY A 326 -1.93 5.73 0.35
C GLY A 326 -1.75 4.48 1.21
N ALA A 327 -1.04 3.46 0.72
CA ALA A 327 -0.71 2.29 1.55
C ALA A 327 0.15 2.65 2.79
N HIS A 328 1.02 3.66 2.65
CA HIS A 328 2.01 4.04 3.66
C HIS A 328 1.87 5.53 4.04
N ALA A 329 1.31 5.79 5.23
CA ALA A 329 1.02 7.13 5.70
C ALA A 329 0.61 7.18 7.18
N SER A 330 0.71 8.34 7.84
CA SER A 330 0.12 8.51 9.17
C SER A 330 -1.40 8.66 9.14
N VAL A 331 -1.90 9.51 8.23
CA VAL A 331 -3.32 9.82 7.98
C VAL A 331 -3.51 10.02 6.47
N PRO A 332 -4.76 10.01 5.95
CA PRO A 332 -4.99 10.50 4.60
C PRO A 332 -4.37 11.89 4.42
N PHE A 333 -3.69 12.10 3.30
CA PHE A 333 -3.18 13.42 2.95
C PHE A 333 -4.36 14.35 2.66
N VAL A 334 -4.37 15.50 3.32
CA VAL A 334 -5.28 16.60 3.08
C VAL A 334 -4.42 17.84 2.78
N PRO A 335 -4.67 18.58 1.69
CA PRO A 335 -3.99 19.83 1.43
C PRO A 335 -4.13 20.83 2.59
N ASP A 336 -3.07 21.57 2.90
CA ASP A 336 -3.08 22.54 4.01
C ASP A 336 -4.14 23.64 3.85
N ASP A 337 -4.48 23.99 2.60
CA ASP A 337 -5.52 24.96 2.26
C ASP A 337 -6.94 24.36 2.21
N GLY A 338 -7.08 23.06 2.50
CA GLY A 338 -8.33 22.31 2.36
C GLY A 338 -8.82 22.21 0.91
N GLY A 339 -7.95 22.47 -0.06
CA GLY A 339 -8.23 22.46 -1.49
C GLY A 339 -8.26 21.06 -2.12
N ASP A 340 -8.00 21.02 -3.41
CA ASP A 340 -7.93 19.78 -4.18
C ASP A 340 -6.61 19.02 -3.89
N ALA A 341 -6.72 17.75 -3.54
CA ALA A 341 -5.59 16.87 -3.27
C ALA A 341 -4.99 16.23 -4.54
N MET A 342 -5.69 16.26 -5.68
CA MET A 342 -5.21 15.66 -6.93
C MET A 342 -3.88 16.28 -7.46
N PRO A 343 -3.59 17.59 -7.31
CA PRO A 343 -2.27 18.13 -7.62
C PRO A 343 -1.13 17.44 -6.88
N ALA A 344 -1.31 17.06 -5.62
CA ALA A 344 -0.29 16.34 -4.85
C ALA A 344 -0.10 14.92 -5.40
N PHE A 345 -1.19 14.22 -5.74
CA PHE A 345 -1.12 12.91 -6.40
C PHE A 345 -0.36 12.99 -7.72
N LYS A 346 -0.64 14.01 -8.53
CA LYS A 346 0.08 14.26 -9.79
C LYS A 346 1.56 14.54 -9.56
N ALA A 347 1.88 15.42 -8.62
CA ALA A 347 3.26 15.78 -8.30
C ALA A 347 4.09 14.57 -7.83
N MET A 348 3.52 13.64 -7.05
CA MET A 348 4.20 12.39 -6.66
C MET A 348 4.72 11.61 -7.88
N TRP A 349 3.89 11.51 -8.92
CA TRP A 349 4.22 10.81 -10.15
C TRP A 349 5.20 11.56 -11.03
N GLU A 350 5.03 12.88 -11.19
CA GLU A 350 5.97 13.70 -11.96
C GLU A 350 7.37 13.65 -11.34
N LEU A 351 7.49 13.94 -10.06
CA LEU A 351 8.77 13.90 -9.34
C LEU A 351 9.41 12.50 -9.38
N GLY A 352 8.61 11.46 -9.15
CA GLY A 352 9.09 10.09 -9.14
C GLY A 352 9.59 9.62 -10.51
N LEU A 353 8.89 9.97 -11.59
CA LEU A 353 9.27 9.61 -12.96
C LEU A 353 10.49 10.41 -13.43
N ASP A 354 10.54 11.70 -13.14
CA ASP A 354 11.68 12.56 -13.51
C ASP A 354 12.98 12.04 -12.85
N ALA A 355 12.92 11.72 -11.54
CA ALA A 355 14.04 11.13 -10.83
C ALA A 355 14.48 9.76 -11.38
N ALA A 356 13.52 8.94 -11.83
CA ALA A 356 13.82 7.64 -12.42
C ALA A 356 14.42 7.75 -13.83
N GLU A 357 13.92 8.66 -14.65
CA GLU A 357 14.44 8.93 -15.99
C GLU A 357 15.86 9.50 -15.93
N GLU A 358 16.14 10.40 -14.98
CA GLU A 358 17.50 10.92 -14.74
C GLU A 358 18.48 9.80 -14.34
N ALA A 359 18.05 8.89 -13.45
CA ALA A 359 18.88 7.76 -13.02
C ALA A 359 19.23 6.79 -14.17
N VAL A 360 18.36 6.64 -15.18
CA VAL A 360 18.62 5.82 -16.37
C VAL A 360 19.48 6.57 -17.41
N GLY A 361 19.36 7.90 -17.47
CA GLY A 361 20.12 8.76 -18.39
C GLY A 361 21.53 9.12 -17.91
N ALA A 362 21.85 8.91 -16.63
CA ALA A 362 23.18 9.16 -16.09
C ALA A 362 24.21 8.19 -16.72
N PRO A 363 25.32 8.67 -17.31
CA PRO A 363 26.38 7.79 -17.77
C PRO A 363 26.90 7.00 -16.56
N SER A 364 27.01 5.67 -16.72
CA SER A 364 27.65 4.80 -15.74
C SER A 364 29.09 5.27 -15.53
N GLY A 365 29.31 6.03 -14.46
CA GLY A 365 30.61 6.56 -14.05
C GLY A 365 31.57 5.50 -13.54
#